data_AF-F5LM22-F1
#
_entry.id   AF-F5LM22-F1
#
_cell.length_a   1.000
_cell.length_b   1.000
_cell.length_c   1.000
_cell.angle_alpha   90.00
_cell.angle_beta   90.00
_cell.angle_gamma   90.00
#
_symmetry.space_group_name_H-M   'P 1'
#
loop_
_entity.id
_entity.type
_entity.pdbx_description
1 polymer ?
#
loop_
_entity_poly.entity_id
_entity_poly.type
_entity_poly.pdbx_seq_one_letter_code
_entity_poly.pdbx_strand_id
1 'polypeptide(L)'
;MKSNRIQWLLIGALIFALITTVFAVVNMDQVRVNFVFMETNAPLILVIVISTVLGGLIVGLFGILRQVQMQKEIKELRKQLKGSAVPADTEVLPGTAAAEAASASYEDRLPGEESPVQKEFGKNNSGAL
;
A
#
# COMPACT_ATOMS: atom_id res chain seq x y z
N MET A 1 7.04 0.14 1.38
CA MET A 1 6.20 0.58 2.52
C MET A 1 5.78 -0.66 3.30
N LYS A 2 6.31 -0.87 4.51
CA LYS A 2 6.14 -2.10 5.30
C LYS A 2 4.64 -2.34 5.62
N SER A 3 4.27 -3.61 5.64
CA SER A 3 2.89 -4.10 5.77
C SER A 3 2.39 -4.03 7.22
N ASN A 4 1.80 -2.89 7.60
CA ASN A 4 1.15 -2.72 8.90
C ASN A 4 -0.09 -3.63 9.03
N ARG A 5 -0.68 -4.02 7.90
CA ARG A 5 -1.92 -4.81 7.82
C ARG A 5 -1.80 -6.19 8.46
N ILE A 6 -0.69 -6.88 8.23
CA ILE A 6 -0.45 -8.21 8.83
C ILE A 6 -0.26 -8.11 10.34
N GLN A 7 0.41 -7.05 10.82
CA GLN A 7 0.60 -6.85 12.26
C GLN A 7 -0.73 -6.56 12.96
N TRP A 8 -1.57 -5.70 12.38
CA TRP A 8 -2.93 -5.45 12.89
C TRP A 8 -3.80 -6.71 12.87
N LEU A 9 -3.67 -7.54 11.84
CA LEU A 9 -4.40 -8.80 11.75
C LEU A 9 -3.92 -9.81 12.80
N LEU A 10 -2.61 -9.92 13.03
CA LEU A 10 -2.05 -10.76 14.09
C LEU A 10 -2.46 -10.27 15.49
N ILE A 11 -2.42 -8.96 15.73
CA ILE A 11 -2.90 -8.36 16.99
C ILE A 11 -4.39 -8.67 17.20
N GLY A 12 -5.21 -8.51 16.14
CA GLY A 12 -6.64 -8.80 16.21
C GLY A 12 -6.93 -10.29 16.47
N ALA A 13 -6.20 -11.18 15.77
CA ALA A 13 -6.32 -12.62 15.96
C ALA A 13 -5.89 -13.07 17.37
N LEU A 14 -4.84 -12.47 17.93
CA LEU A 14 -4.38 -12.78 19.28
C LEU A 14 -5.40 -12.34 20.34
N ILE A 15 -5.96 -11.13 20.20
CA ILE A 15 -7.03 -10.65 21.09
C ILE A 15 -8.27 -11.54 20.98
N PHE A 16 -8.68 -11.90 19.77
CA PHE A 16 -9.80 -12.78 19.52
C PHE A 16 -9.59 -14.18 20.14
N ALA A 17 -8.38 -14.73 20.01
CA ALA A 17 -8.01 -16.01 20.62
C ALA A 17 -8.05 -15.93 22.15
N LEU A 18 -7.59 -14.83 22.74
CA LEU A 18 -7.65 -14.61 24.19
C LEU A 18 -9.10 -14.57 24.69
N ILE A 19 -9.99 -13.82 24.01
CA ILE A 19 -11.41 -13.75 24.32
C ILE A 19 -12.06 -15.14 24.21
N THR A 20 -11.76 -15.86 23.12
CA THR A 20 -12.25 -17.23 22.91
C THR A 20 -11.79 -18.17 24.02
N THR A 21 -10.55 -18.02 24.49
CA THR A 21 -9.98 -18.82 25.59
C THR A 21 -10.60 -18.47 26.94
N VAL A 22 -10.93 -17.20 27.20
CA VAL A 22 -11.63 -16.81 28.44
C VAL A 22 -13.07 -17.35 28.42
N PHE A 23 -13.79 -17.18 27.30
CA PHE A 23 -15.10 -17.80 27.11
C PHE A 23 -15.06 -19.31 27.29
N ALA A 24 -13.97 -19.93 26.85
CA ALA A 24 -13.72 -21.34 27.03
C ALA A 24 -13.70 -21.77 28.48
N VAL A 25 -12.84 -21.14 29.28
CA VAL A 25 -12.61 -21.53 30.67
C VAL A 25 -13.82 -21.22 31.55
N VAL A 26 -14.49 -20.07 31.33
CA VAL A 26 -15.60 -19.64 32.17
C VAL A 26 -16.87 -20.47 31.94
N ASN A 27 -17.07 -21.00 30.72
CA ASN A 27 -18.26 -21.77 30.36
C ASN A 27 -17.94 -23.26 30.18
N MET A 28 -17.02 -23.79 31.00
CA MET A 28 -16.70 -25.23 31.12
C MET A 28 -17.84 -26.03 31.79
N ASP A 29 -19.05 -25.49 31.86
CA ASP A 29 -20.20 -26.17 32.43
C ASP A 29 -20.59 -27.37 31.58
N GLN A 30 -20.82 -28.49 32.26
CA GLN A 30 -21.23 -29.72 31.60
C GLN A 30 -22.69 -29.60 31.17
N VAL A 31 -22.88 -29.42 29.87
CA VAL A 31 -24.19 -29.45 29.21
C VAL A 31 -24.38 -30.83 28.60
N ARG A 32 -25.60 -31.34 28.73
CA ARG A 32 -26.01 -32.60 28.11
C ARG A 32 -26.15 -32.35 26.61
N VAL A 33 -25.25 -32.91 25.82
CA VAL A 33 -25.30 -32.81 24.36
C VAL A 33 -25.81 -34.13 23.81
N ASN A 34 -26.95 -34.06 23.13
CA ASN A 34 -27.50 -35.17 22.37
C ASN A 34 -26.83 -35.18 21.00
N PHE A 35 -25.79 -35.98 20.85
CA PHE A 35 -25.33 -36.35 19.52
C PHE A 35 -26.36 -37.32 18.94
N VAL A 36 -26.53 -37.30 17.60
CA VAL A 36 -27.60 -38.02 16.87
C VAL A 36 -27.79 -39.49 17.30
N PHE A 37 -26.74 -40.12 17.85
CA PHE A 37 -26.77 -41.51 18.34
C PHE A 37 -26.22 -41.72 19.76
N MET A 38 -25.78 -40.66 20.46
CA MET A 38 -25.07 -40.77 21.75
C MET A 38 -25.37 -39.54 22.63
N GLU A 39 -25.79 -39.76 23.87
CA GLU A 39 -25.91 -38.69 24.87
C GLU A 39 -24.66 -38.65 25.73
N THR A 40 -23.90 -37.56 25.67
CA THR A 40 -22.74 -37.37 26.55
C THR A 40 -22.78 -36.00 27.19
N ASN A 41 -22.34 -35.92 28.44
CA ASN A 41 -22.11 -34.66 29.12
C ASN A 41 -20.76 -34.14 28.64
N ALA A 42 -20.80 -33.17 27.73
CA ALA A 42 -19.62 -32.53 27.18
C ALA A 42 -19.70 -31.03 27.51
N PRO A 43 -18.60 -30.39 27.92
CA PRO A 43 -18.64 -28.97 28.17
C PRO A 43 -18.89 -28.20 26.86
N LEU A 44 -19.78 -27.21 26.91
CA LEU A 44 -20.30 -26.49 25.72
C LEU A 44 -19.18 -25.87 24.88
N ILE A 45 -18.05 -25.56 25.51
CA ILE A 45 -16.87 -25.03 24.85
C ILE A 45 -16.25 -25.93 23.78
N LEU A 46 -16.26 -27.26 23.94
CA LEU A 46 -15.69 -28.13 22.90
C LEU A 46 -16.40 -27.89 21.57
N VAL A 47 -17.71 -27.64 21.61
CA VAL A 47 -18.53 -27.35 20.44
C VAL A 47 -18.10 -26.01 19.82
N ILE A 48 -17.90 -24.96 20.61
CA ILE A 48 -17.50 -23.63 20.12
C ILE A 48 -16.08 -23.66 19.56
N VAL A 49 -15.12 -24.28 20.24
CA VAL A 49 -13.72 -24.35 19.76
C VAL A 49 -13.67 -25.10 18.44
N ILE A 50 -14.30 -26.27 18.36
CA ILE A 50 -14.32 -27.08 17.13
C ILE A 50 -15.01 -26.29 16.00
N SER A 51 -16.14 -25.64 16.29
CA SER A 51 -16.87 -24.82 15.30
C SER A 51 -16.05 -23.63 14.81
N THR A 52 -15.38 -22.90 15.72
CA THR A 52 -14.57 -21.73 15.36
C THR A 52 -13.35 -22.14 14.54
N VAL A 53 -12.69 -23.25 14.90
CA VAL A 53 -11.56 -23.79 14.14
C VAL A 53 -12.02 -24.23 12.75
N LEU A 54 -13.14 -24.95 12.64
CA LEU A 54 -13.70 -25.37 11.35
C LEU A 54 -14.13 -24.17 10.50
N GLY A 55 -14.82 -23.20 11.08
CA GLY A 55 -15.19 -21.95 10.40
C GLY A 55 -13.97 -21.18 9.91
N GLY A 56 -12.95 -21.06 10.75
CA GLY A 56 -11.66 -20.44 10.39
C GLY A 56 -10.95 -21.18 9.25
N LEU A 57 -10.97 -22.52 9.26
CA LEU A 57 -10.39 -23.34 8.21
C LEU A 57 -11.11 -23.12 6.87
N ILE A 58 -12.44 -23.12 6.86
CA ILE A 58 -13.25 -22.88 5.66
C ILE A 58 -12.95 -21.49 5.08
N VAL A 59 -12.96 -20.45 5.92
CA VAL A 59 -12.66 -19.08 5.52
C VAL A 59 -11.22 -18.96 4.99
N GLY A 60 -10.26 -19.60 5.66
CA GLY A 60 -8.86 -19.64 5.23
C GLY A 60 -8.69 -20.28 3.84
N LEU A 61 -9.32 -21.43 3.61
CA LEU A 61 -9.32 -22.09 2.32
C LEU A 61 -9.95 -21.21 1.23
N PHE A 62 -11.11 -20.63 1.49
CA PHE A 62 -11.76 -19.70 0.56
C PHE A 62 -10.88 -18.48 0.24
N GLY A 63 -10.19 -17.94 1.24
CA GLY A 63 -9.26 -16.83 1.07
C GLY A 63 -8.10 -17.18 0.14
N ILE A 64 -7.50 -18.36 0.31
CA ILE A 64 -6.41 -18.85 -0.54
C ILE A 64 -6.92 -19.05 -1.98
N LEU A 65 -8.07 -19.71 -2.16
CA LEU A 65 -8.64 -19.95 -3.48
C LEU A 65 -8.92 -18.64 -4.24
N ARG A 66 -9.54 -17.67 -3.56
CA ARG A 66 -9.78 -16.34 -4.12
C ARG A 66 -8.48 -15.63 -4.48
N GLN A 67 -7.47 -15.70 -3.62
CA GLN A 67 -6.15 -15.10 -3.86
C GLN A 67 -5.48 -15.69 -5.11
N VAL A 68 -5.56 -17.01 -5.30
CA VAL A 68 -5.01 -17.68 -6.48
C VAL A 68 -5.72 -17.25 -7.76
N GLN A 69 -7.05 -17.11 -7.75
CA GLN A 69 -7.80 -16.62 -8.91
C GLN A 69 -7.39 -15.19 -9.29
N MET A 70 -7.33 -14.30 -8.30
CA MET A 70 -6.89 -12.90 -8.51
C MET A 70 -5.44 -12.84 -9.04
N GLN A 71 -4.55 -13.71 -8.56
CA GLN A 71 -3.18 -13.82 -9.09
C GLN A 71 -3.13 -14.27 -10.55
N LYS A 72 -4.01 -15.17 -10.97
CA LYS A 72 -4.10 -15.63 -12.37
C LYS A 72 -4.58 -14.51 -13.28
N GLU A 73 -5.60 -13.77 -12.88
CA GLU A 73 -6.09 -12.59 -13.60
C GLU A 73 -4.99 -11.54 -13.75
N ILE A 74 -4.27 -11.21 -12.67
CA ILE A 74 -3.12 -10.29 -12.73
C ILE A 74 -2.06 -10.77 -13.73
N LYS A 75 -1.76 -12.08 -13.78
CA LYS A 75 -0.78 -12.63 -14.73
C LYS A 75 -1.27 -12.52 -16.18
N GLU A 76 -2.55 -12.77 -16.42
CA GLU A 76 -3.16 -12.69 -17.74
C GLU A 76 -3.22 -11.24 -18.25
N LEU A 77 -3.69 -10.31 -17.42
CA LEU A 77 -3.69 -8.88 -17.72
C LEU A 77 -2.26 -8.37 -17.98
N ARG A 78 -1.27 -8.81 -17.20
CA ARG A 78 0.16 -8.47 -17.45
C ARG A 78 0.68 -9.04 -18.76
N LYS A 79 0.18 -10.19 -19.21
CA LYS A 79 0.57 -10.79 -20.50
C LYS A 79 -0.03 -10.00 -21.66
N GLN A 80 -1.28 -9.56 -21.54
CA GLN A 80 -1.94 -8.71 -22.54
C GLN A 80 -1.28 -7.33 -22.64
N LEU A 81 -0.86 -6.73 -21.51
CA LEU A 81 -0.07 -5.49 -21.52
C LEU A 81 1.31 -5.63 -22.16
N LYS A 82 1.89 -6.84 -22.17
CA LYS A 82 3.16 -7.13 -22.85
C LYS A 82 2.99 -7.53 -24.32
N GLY A 83 1.86 -8.15 -24.67
CA GLY A 83 1.50 -8.56 -26.03
C GLY A 83 0.95 -7.41 -26.87
N SER A 84 0.21 -6.49 -26.25
CA SER A 84 0.00 -5.13 -26.74
C SER A 84 1.25 -4.33 -26.44
N ALA A 85 2.33 -4.64 -27.15
CA ALA A 85 3.42 -3.69 -27.30
C ALA A 85 2.80 -2.42 -27.92
N VAL A 86 2.49 -1.45 -27.07
CA VAL A 86 2.97 -0.11 -27.38
C VAL A 86 4.49 -0.31 -27.43
N PRO A 87 5.10 -0.28 -28.63
CA PRO A 87 6.53 -0.45 -28.74
C PRO A 87 7.21 0.52 -27.76
N ALA A 88 8.28 0.04 -27.14
CA ALA A 88 9.14 0.78 -26.21
C ALA A 88 9.93 1.91 -26.92
N ASP A 89 9.31 2.48 -27.95
CA ASP A 89 9.82 3.38 -28.96
C ASP A 89 8.68 4.23 -29.56
N THR A 90 7.51 4.28 -28.92
CA THR A 90 6.69 5.50 -29.04
C THR A 90 7.32 6.53 -28.13
N GLU A 91 8.03 7.44 -28.78
CA GLU A 91 8.58 8.69 -28.26
C GLU A 91 8.15 9.04 -26.84
N VAL A 92 9.17 9.31 -26.03
CA VAL A 92 9.17 10.39 -25.05
C VAL A 92 8.30 11.53 -25.60
N LEU A 93 7.02 11.57 -25.21
CA LEU A 93 6.19 12.72 -25.51
C LEU A 93 6.93 13.92 -24.91
N PRO A 94 7.12 15.00 -25.68
CA PRO A 94 7.98 16.13 -25.34
C PRO A 94 7.29 16.99 -24.27
N GLY A 95 7.22 16.48 -23.05
CA GLY A 95 6.58 17.15 -21.92
C GLY A 95 7.56 17.60 -20.84
N THR A 96 8.78 17.04 -20.82
CA THR A 96 9.79 17.40 -19.82
C THR A 96 11.09 17.91 -20.43
N ALA A 97 11.43 17.50 -21.65
CA ALA A 97 12.61 18.02 -22.35
C ALA A 97 12.46 19.50 -22.77
N ALA A 98 11.25 19.97 -23.10
CA ALA A 98 11.02 21.37 -23.43
C ALA A 98 11.09 22.30 -22.20
N ALA A 99 10.82 21.79 -20.99
CA ALA A 99 10.96 22.55 -19.75
C ALA A 99 12.41 22.57 -19.25
N GLU A 100 13.17 21.49 -19.46
CA GLU A 100 14.55 21.38 -18.97
C GLU A 100 15.57 22.01 -19.95
N ALA A 101 15.38 21.84 -21.28
CA ALA A 101 16.22 22.50 -22.29
C ALA A 101 16.01 24.03 -22.34
N ALA A 102 14.85 24.51 -21.91
CA ALA A 102 14.59 25.94 -21.73
C ALA A 102 15.21 26.52 -20.44
N SER A 103 15.71 25.69 -19.52
CA SER A 103 16.43 26.18 -18.33
C SER A 103 17.95 26.11 -18.47
N ALA A 104 18.47 25.16 -19.25
CA ALA A 104 19.90 25.03 -19.54
C ALA A 104 20.42 26.01 -20.61
N SER A 105 19.52 26.66 -21.36
CA SER A 105 19.86 27.68 -22.38
C SER A 105 19.62 29.13 -21.91
N TYR A 106 19.30 29.33 -20.62
CA TYR A 106 19.08 30.66 -20.02
C TYR A 106 20.23 31.17 -19.14
N GLU A 107 21.18 30.32 -18.73
CA GLU A 107 22.40 30.82 -18.06
C GLU A 107 23.41 31.47 -19.02
N ASP A 108 23.38 31.15 -20.32
CA ASP A 108 24.37 31.63 -21.30
C ASP A 108 23.89 32.87 -22.10
N ARG A 109 22.82 33.53 -21.66
CA ARG A 109 22.20 34.61 -22.45
C ARG A 109 21.65 35.78 -21.66
N LEU A 110 22.22 36.09 -20.50
CA LEU A 110 22.13 37.45 -19.95
C LEU A 110 23.08 38.36 -20.76
N PRO A 111 22.58 39.20 -21.68
CA PRO A 111 23.31 40.41 -22.00
C PRO A 111 23.47 41.17 -20.69
N GLY A 112 24.69 41.58 -20.36
CA GLY A 112 24.92 42.50 -19.26
C GLY A 112 23.92 43.65 -19.38
N GLU A 113 23.33 44.02 -18.25
CA GLU A 113 22.75 45.34 -18.10
C GLU A 113 23.84 46.39 -18.38
N GLU A 114 23.98 46.76 -19.64
CA GLU A 114 24.48 48.07 -20.01
C GLU A 114 23.31 48.84 -20.62
N SER A 115 22.52 49.45 -19.74
CA SER A 115 21.56 50.48 -20.11
C SER A 115 22.35 51.74 -20.53
N PRO A 116 22.18 52.26 -21.75
CA PRO A 116 22.96 53.40 -22.24
C PRO A 116 22.31 54.71 -21.82
N VAL A 117 22.26 55.05 -20.52
CA VAL A 117 21.81 56.38 -20.07
C VAL A 117 22.51 56.81 -18.77
N GLN A 118 23.77 57.26 -18.89
CA GLN A 118 24.33 58.39 -18.11
C GLN A 118 25.78 58.67 -18.53
N LYS A 119 25.94 59.21 -19.75
CA LYS A 119 26.99 60.22 -20.00
C LYS A 119 26.27 61.53 -20.16
N GLU A 120 26.19 62.31 -19.09
CA GLU A 120 25.96 63.77 -19.07
C GLU A 120 25.75 64.17 -17.61
N PHE A 121 26.85 64.44 -16.91
CA PHE A 121 27.05 65.64 -16.08
C PHE A 121 28.16 65.39 -15.05
N GLY A 122 29.00 66.41 -14.84
CA GLY A 122 29.71 66.53 -13.56
C GLY A 122 31.19 66.22 -13.58
N LYS A 123 31.92 66.84 -14.50
CA LYS A 123 33.34 67.15 -14.30
C LYS A 123 33.44 68.16 -13.16
N ASN A 124 33.66 67.73 -11.91
CA ASN A 124 34.02 68.63 -10.81
C ASN A 124 34.37 67.93 -9.48
N ASN A 125 35.68 67.87 -9.25
CA ASN A 125 36.35 68.37 -8.05
C ASN A 125 36.38 67.54 -6.76
N SER A 126 37.64 67.27 -6.37
CA SER A 126 38.18 67.28 -5.01
C SER A 126 37.75 66.10 -4.13
N GLY A 127 38.64 65.27 -3.58
CA GLY A 127 39.83 65.67 -2.84
C GLY A 127 39.41 66.13 -1.44
N ALA A 128 39.49 65.21 -0.47
CA ALA A 128 39.54 65.35 1.00
C ALA A 128 39.00 64.03 1.58
N LEU A 129 39.83 63.19 2.22
CA LEU A 129 40.13 63.23 3.67
C LEU A 129 38.87 63.15 4.52
#